data_AF-A0A7G1I9Y9-F1
#
_entry.id   AF-A0A7G1I9Y9-F1
#
_cell.length_a   1.000
_cell.length_b   1.000
_cell.length_c   1.000
_cell.angle_alpha   90.00
_cell.angle_beta   90.00
_cell.angle_gamma   90.00
#
_symmetry.space_group_name_H-M   'P 1'
#
loop_
_entity.id
_entity.type
_entity.pdbx_description
1 polymer ?
#
loop_
_entity_poly.entity_id
_entity_poly.type
_entity_poly.pdbx_seq_one_letter_code
_entity_poly.pdbx_strand_id
1 'polypeptide(L)'
;MKALRRFTVRAHLPDRLAALDQLSTNLRWSWEKATQDLFASIDPALWASCGNDPVAVLGAVKPARLDELALDEEFLRRLDEQAADLNDYLSRPLWYQQQEQGYQQQEQGYQQQEQAGTAAASGLTLPASIAYFSMEFGIAEVLPNYSGGLGILAGDHLKAASDLGLPLIAVGLYYRSGYFRQSLTADGWQQETYPSLDPHGLPLRLLTHSSGDPVLVELALPDSAQLRARIWVAQVGRVPLLLLDSDIPENEHELRSVTDRLYGVTRNTGSSRRSWPASVGYGQSARSPPSRGCRPRGLPHERGSRRVPGSRTHPGTHHRFGIGLRYRADGGAVQHGVHHAHSGASRYRPVPGGHGAALLRR
;
A
#
# COMPACT_ATOMS: atom_id res chain seq x y z
N MET A 1 6.10 8.34 29.06
CA MET A 1 7.46 8.24 28.48
C MET A 1 7.35 8.36 26.97
N LYS A 2 8.07 9.32 26.36
CA LYS A 2 8.17 9.44 24.89
C LYS A 2 9.00 8.24 24.42
N ALA A 3 8.49 7.45 23.46
CA ALA A 3 9.20 6.28 22.96
C ALA A 3 10.60 6.70 22.48
N LEU A 4 11.63 5.95 22.88
CA LEU A 4 12.99 6.10 22.37
C LEU A 4 12.91 6.03 20.84
N ARG A 5 13.42 7.06 20.14
CA ARG A 5 13.56 7.01 18.68
C ARG A 5 14.53 5.87 18.37
N ARG A 6 14.03 4.82 17.74
CA ARG A 6 14.88 3.76 17.18
C ARG A 6 15.54 4.34 15.93
N PHE A 7 16.86 4.22 15.85
CA PHE A 7 17.62 4.60 14.67
C PHE A 7 18.10 3.31 14.01
N THR A 8 17.62 3.01 12.81
CA THR A 8 18.18 1.93 11.99
C THR A 8 19.38 2.45 11.21
N VAL A 9 20.55 1.86 11.42
CA VAL A 9 21.75 2.11 10.62
C VAL A 9 21.75 1.12 9.45
N ARG A 10 21.82 1.61 8.21
CA ARG A 10 22.00 0.72 7.05
C ARG A 10 23.43 0.19 7.05
N ALA A 11 23.58 -1.12 6.93
CA ALA A 11 24.90 -1.73 6.82
C ALA A 11 25.60 -1.21 5.56
N HIS A 12 26.88 -0.88 5.70
CA HIS A 12 27.73 -0.60 4.55
C HIS A 12 28.00 -1.94 3.86
N LEU A 13 27.38 -2.16 2.71
CA LEU A 13 27.62 -3.35 1.90
C LEU A 13 28.94 -3.19 1.14
N PRO A 14 29.79 -4.24 1.03
CA PRO A 14 30.86 -4.27 0.05
C PRO A 14 30.30 -4.02 -1.36
N ASP A 15 31.06 -3.34 -2.23
CA ASP A 15 30.61 -3.00 -3.60
C ASP A 15 30.09 -4.21 -4.37
N ARG A 16 30.74 -5.38 -4.18
CA ARG A 16 30.35 -6.62 -4.84
C ARG A 16 28.95 -7.12 -4.45
N LEU A 17 28.49 -6.74 -3.26
CA LEU A 17 27.19 -7.08 -2.69
C LEU A 17 26.13 -5.98 -2.82
N ALA A 18 26.44 -4.88 -3.53
CA ALA A 18 25.55 -3.71 -3.62
C ALA A 18 24.14 -4.05 -4.15
N ALA A 19 24.01 -5.08 -5.00
CA ALA A 19 22.72 -5.54 -5.51
C ALA A 19 21.73 -6.02 -4.42
N LEU A 20 22.22 -6.41 -3.23
CA LEU A 20 21.37 -6.78 -2.09
C LEU A 20 20.50 -5.61 -1.61
N ASP A 21 20.93 -4.35 -1.76
CA ASP A 21 20.12 -3.18 -1.38
C ASP A 21 18.87 -3.06 -2.26
N GLN A 22 19.02 -3.20 -3.58
CA GLN A 22 17.88 -3.18 -4.51
C GLN A 22 16.95 -4.38 -4.30
N LEU A 23 17.51 -5.58 -4.13
CA LEU A 23 16.74 -6.81 -3.91
C LEU A 23 15.97 -6.78 -2.59
N SER A 24 16.56 -6.23 -1.52
CA SER A 24 15.91 -6.15 -0.21
C SER A 24 14.80 -5.10 -0.15
N THR A 25 14.94 -4.00 -0.89
CA THR A 25 14.00 -2.87 -0.87
C THR A 25 12.86 -2.99 -1.89
N ASN A 26 13.01 -3.78 -2.95
CA ASN A 26 11.90 -4.09 -3.85
C ASN A 26 11.08 -5.27 -3.32
N LEU A 27 9.84 -5.01 -2.90
CA LEU A 27 8.94 -5.98 -2.27
C LEU A 27 8.57 -7.20 -3.14
N ARG A 28 9.00 -7.25 -4.43
CA ARG A 28 8.86 -8.45 -5.27
C ARG A 28 9.40 -9.71 -4.60
N TRP A 29 10.45 -9.59 -3.79
CA TRP A 29 11.00 -10.72 -3.04
C TRP A 29 9.92 -11.44 -2.21
N SER A 30 8.83 -10.79 -1.81
CA SER A 30 7.81 -11.42 -0.95
C SER A 30 6.94 -12.45 -1.68
N TRP A 31 6.97 -12.49 -3.02
CA TRP A 31 6.35 -13.55 -3.83
C TRP A 31 7.33 -14.20 -4.82
N GLU A 32 8.62 -13.97 -4.65
CA GLU A 32 9.67 -14.58 -5.46
C GLU A 32 10.57 -15.43 -4.54
N LYS A 33 10.56 -16.75 -4.78
CA LYS A 33 11.15 -17.73 -3.87
C LYS A 33 12.68 -17.75 -3.93
N ALA A 34 13.27 -17.56 -5.10
CA ALA A 34 14.72 -17.64 -5.27
C ALA A 34 15.46 -16.49 -4.54
N THR A 35 14.86 -15.31 -4.49
CA THR A 35 15.31 -14.13 -3.75
C THR A 35 15.18 -14.35 -2.25
N GLN A 36 14.08 -14.95 -1.78
CA GLN A 36 13.96 -15.36 -0.37
C GLN A 36 15.05 -16.36 0.01
N ASP A 37 15.30 -17.35 -0.84
CA ASP A 37 16.32 -18.38 -0.59
C ASP A 37 17.75 -17.81 -0.66
N LEU A 38 17.98 -16.76 -1.46
CA LEU A 38 19.22 -15.99 -1.46
C LEU A 38 19.45 -15.34 -0.09
N PHE A 39 18.49 -14.56 0.41
CA PHE A 39 18.60 -13.91 1.72
C PHE A 39 18.68 -14.92 2.87
N ALA A 40 17.91 -16.00 2.82
CA ALA A 40 17.97 -17.07 3.81
C ALA A 40 19.36 -17.74 3.87
N SER A 41 20.08 -17.80 2.75
CA SER A 41 21.42 -18.40 2.71
C SER A 41 22.54 -17.53 3.30
N ILE A 42 22.29 -16.23 3.55
CA ILE A 42 23.26 -15.34 4.21
C ILE A 42 23.53 -15.84 5.63
N ASP A 43 22.45 -16.04 6.39
CA ASP A 43 22.43 -16.62 7.73
C ASP A 43 21.01 -17.15 8.01
N PRO A 44 20.79 -18.48 7.94
CA PRO A 44 19.45 -19.06 8.10
C PRO A 44 18.82 -18.84 9.48
N ALA A 45 19.64 -18.77 10.53
CA ALA A 45 19.15 -18.56 11.89
C ALA A 45 18.72 -17.09 12.07
N LEU A 46 19.52 -16.16 11.56
CA LEU A 46 19.20 -14.74 11.57
C LEU A 46 17.94 -14.46 10.73
N TRP A 47 17.83 -15.03 9.54
CA TRP A 47 16.66 -14.93 8.67
C TRP A 47 15.35 -15.30 9.37
N ALA A 48 15.33 -16.45 10.05
CA ALA A 48 14.16 -16.87 10.81
C ALA A 48 13.87 -15.92 11.99
N SER A 49 14.91 -15.48 12.71
CA SER A 49 14.75 -14.58 13.87
C SER A 49 14.29 -13.16 13.48
N CYS A 50 14.62 -12.73 12.27
CA CYS A 50 14.21 -11.44 11.69
C CYS A 50 12.82 -11.49 11.05
N GLY A 51 12.12 -12.62 11.09
CA GLY A 51 10.79 -12.76 10.50
C GLY A 51 10.82 -12.76 8.96
N ASN A 52 11.88 -13.31 8.36
CA ASN A 52 12.05 -13.38 6.91
C ASN A 52 12.10 -11.99 6.23
N ASP A 53 12.75 -11.03 6.90
CA ASP A 53 12.90 -9.65 6.44
C ASP A 53 14.33 -9.41 5.89
N PRO A 54 14.49 -9.20 4.57
CA PRO A 54 15.78 -8.90 3.97
C PRO A 54 16.46 -7.66 4.56
N VAL A 55 15.71 -6.59 4.83
CA VAL A 55 16.27 -5.34 5.36
C VAL A 55 16.77 -5.56 6.79
N ALA A 56 16.00 -6.29 7.60
CA ALA A 56 16.40 -6.60 8.97
C ALA A 56 17.62 -7.52 9.03
N VAL A 57 17.71 -8.54 8.16
CA VAL A 57 18.88 -9.43 8.09
C VAL A 57 20.14 -8.65 7.71
N LEU A 58 20.07 -7.81 6.67
CA LEU A 58 21.22 -6.98 6.28
C LEU A 58 21.64 -5.99 7.37
N GLY A 59 20.69 -5.50 8.18
CA GLY A 59 20.99 -4.63 9.32
C GLY A 59 21.56 -5.35 10.55
N ALA A 60 21.42 -6.69 10.64
CA ALA A 60 21.82 -7.48 11.80
C ALA A 60 23.00 -8.42 11.55
N VAL A 61 23.29 -8.75 10.28
CA VAL A 61 24.42 -9.60 9.90
C VAL A 61 25.75 -8.93 10.26
N LYS A 62 26.72 -9.74 10.71
CA LYS A 62 28.05 -9.24 11.07
C LYS A 62 28.83 -8.84 9.81
N PRO A 63 29.60 -7.74 9.83
CA PRO A 63 30.42 -7.33 8.68
C PRO A 63 31.34 -8.43 8.14
N ALA A 64 32.01 -9.19 9.02
CA ALA A 64 32.87 -10.31 8.62
C ALA A 64 32.14 -11.36 7.77
N ARG A 65 30.85 -11.60 8.02
CA ARG A 65 30.05 -12.53 7.20
C ARG A 65 29.77 -11.96 5.81
N LEU A 66 29.57 -10.64 5.69
CA LEU A 66 29.45 -9.98 4.40
C LEU A 66 30.76 -10.02 3.62
N ASP A 67 31.90 -9.87 4.29
CA ASP A 67 33.23 -9.98 3.67
C ASP A 67 33.50 -11.40 3.14
N GLU A 68 33.10 -12.44 3.89
CA GLU A 68 33.13 -13.83 3.42
C GLU A 68 32.27 -14.03 2.16
N LEU A 69 31.02 -13.56 2.18
CA LEU A 69 30.10 -13.69 1.05
C LEU A 69 30.55 -12.89 -0.17
N ALA A 70 31.30 -11.80 0.02
CA ALA A 70 31.88 -11.02 -1.06
C ALA A 70 32.99 -11.77 -1.82
N LEU A 71 33.48 -12.89 -1.28
CA LEU A 71 34.48 -13.77 -1.90
C LEU A 71 33.91 -15.14 -2.32
N ASP A 72 32.66 -15.44 -1.98
CA ASP A 72 32.00 -16.71 -2.29
C ASP A 72 31.43 -16.70 -3.71
N GLU A 73 32.12 -17.37 -4.65
CA GLU A 73 31.73 -17.40 -6.07
C GLU A 73 30.31 -17.99 -6.30
N GLU A 74 29.89 -18.97 -5.49
CA GLU A 74 28.56 -19.57 -5.64
C GLU A 74 27.47 -18.59 -5.19
N PHE A 75 27.67 -17.94 -4.05
CA PHE A 75 26.75 -16.91 -3.57
C PHE A 75 26.66 -15.74 -4.55
N LEU A 76 27.80 -15.26 -5.05
CA LEU A 76 27.87 -14.15 -5.99
C LEU A 76 27.18 -14.46 -7.33
N ARG A 77 27.34 -15.68 -7.85
CA ARG A 77 26.60 -16.11 -9.05
C ARG A 77 25.09 -16.05 -8.83
N ARG A 78 24.61 -16.58 -7.69
CA ARG A 78 23.18 -16.53 -7.34
C ARG A 78 22.69 -15.09 -7.17
N LEU A 79 23.49 -14.22 -6.55
CA LEU A 79 23.19 -12.80 -6.39
C LEU A 79 23.04 -12.11 -7.75
N ASP A 80 23.98 -12.32 -8.66
CA ASP A 80 23.93 -11.73 -10.00
C ASP A 80 22.73 -12.23 -10.80
N GLU A 81 22.38 -13.52 -10.67
CA GLU A 81 21.18 -14.10 -11.29
C GLU A 81 19.90 -13.43 -10.79
N GLN A 82 19.76 -13.25 -9.46
CA GLN A 82 18.57 -12.58 -8.91
C GLN A 82 18.52 -11.09 -9.27
N ALA A 83 19.67 -10.41 -9.31
CA ALA A 83 19.75 -9.02 -9.72
C ALA A 83 19.39 -8.85 -11.20
N ALA A 84 19.90 -9.73 -12.07
CA ALA A 84 19.56 -9.75 -13.49
C ALA A 84 18.08 -10.06 -13.72
N ASP A 85 17.53 -11.06 -13.01
CA ASP A 85 16.11 -11.40 -13.09
C ASP A 85 15.22 -10.23 -12.64
N LEU A 86 15.56 -9.54 -11.55
CA LEU A 86 14.82 -8.33 -11.15
C LEU A 86 14.92 -7.23 -12.22
N ASN A 87 16.10 -7.00 -12.79
CA ASN A 87 16.27 -5.96 -13.82
C ASN A 87 15.50 -6.29 -15.11
N ASP A 88 15.51 -7.53 -15.56
CA ASP A 88 14.65 -8.00 -16.67
C ASP A 88 13.17 -7.83 -16.30
N TYR A 89 12.79 -8.29 -15.11
CA TYR A 89 11.44 -8.16 -14.59
C TYR A 89 10.97 -6.72 -14.51
N LEU A 90 11.84 -5.71 -14.32
CA LEU A 90 11.45 -4.30 -14.25
C LEU A 90 11.47 -3.58 -15.59
N SER A 91 12.29 -4.03 -16.55
CA SER A 91 12.54 -3.31 -17.80
C SER A 91 11.82 -3.90 -19.02
N ARG A 92 11.61 -5.21 -19.08
CA ARG A 92 11.01 -5.85 -20.26
C ARG A 92 9.58 -5.37 -20.51
N PRO A 93 9.12 -5.22 -21.76
CA PRO A 93 7.70 -5.00 -22.05
C PRO A 93 6.87 -6.19 -21.59
N LEU A 94 5.83 -5.95 -20.79
CA LEU A 94 4.89 -6.98 -20.34
C LEU A 94 3.59 -6.91 -21.12
N TRP A 95 2.61 -7.70 -20.70
CA TRP A 95 1.30 -7.81 -21.36
C TRP A 95 0.69 -6.44 -21.69
N TYR A 96 0.72 -5.47 -20.76
CA TYR A 96 0.11 -4.16 -20.99
C TYR A 96 0.75 -3.37 -22.13
N GLN A 97 2.08 -3.32 -22.17
CA GLN A 97 2.81 -2.62 -23.24
C GLN A 97 2.58 -3.29 -24.60
N GLN A 98 2.45 -4.62 -24.63
CA GLN A 98 2.14 -5.35 -25.86
C GLN A 98 0.71 -5.04 -26.36
N GLN A 99 -0.27 -4.95 -25.45
CA GLN A 99 -1.63 -4.55 -25.82
C GLN A 99 -1.67 -3.12 -26.35
N GLU A 100 -0.98 -2.17 -25.70
CA GLU A 100 -0.90 -0.78 -26.14
C GLU A 100 -0.36 -0.66 -27.57
N GLN A 101 0.72 -1.38 -27.88
CA GLN A 101 1.27 -1.45 -29.24
C GLN A 101 0.27 -2.03 -30.24
N GLY A 102 -0.48 -3.06 -29.85
CA GLY A 102 -1.55 -3.64 -30.68
C GLY A 102 -2.68 -2.66 -30.99
N TYR A 103 -3.16 -1.92 -29.98
CA TYR A 103 -4.18 -0.87 -30.17
C TYR A 103 -3.67 0.26 -31.08
N GLN A 104 -2.44 0.73 -30.88
CA GLN A 104 -1.84 1.79 -31.70
C GLN A 104 -1.70 1.38 -33.17
N GLN A 105 -1.31 0.14 -33.45
CA GLN A 105 -1.24 -0.40 -34.82
C GLN A 105 -2.64 -0.51 -35.46
N GLN A 106 -3.63 -0.93 -34.68
CA GLN A 106 -5.01 -1.09 -35.17
C GLN A 106 -5.69 0.26 -35.44
N GLU A 107 -5.48 1.27 -34.59
CA GLU A 107 -5.97 2.64 -34.81
C GLU A 107 -5.38 3.27 -36.09
N GLN A 108 -4.09 3.07 -36.38
CA GLN A 108 -3.48 3.56 -37.63
C GLN A 108 -4.11 2.92 -38.88
N GLY A 109 -4.50 1.64 -38.80
CA GLY A 109 -5.22 0.95 -39.88
C GLY A 109 -6.63 1.50 -40.11
N TYR A 110 -7.36 1.84 -39.05
CA TYR A 110 -8.69 2.46 -39.16
C TYR A 110 -8.62 3.91 -39.65
N GLN A 111 -7.61 4.69 -39.24
CA GLN A 111 -7.41 6.06 -39.71
C GLN A 111 -7.14 6.13 -41.22
N GLN A 112 -6.51 5.11 -41.81
CA GLN A 112 -6.37 5.00 -43.27
C GLN A 112 -7.68 4.63 -43.99
N GLN A 113 -8.62 3.95 -43.31
CA GLN A 113 -9.94 3.61 -43.87
C GLN A 113 -11.00 4.71 -43.64
N GLU A 114 -10.92 5.52 -42.59
CA GLU A 114 -11.87 6.63 -42.33
C GLU A 114 -11.76 7.78 -43.33
N GLN A 115 -10.63 7.95 -44.03
CA GLN A 115 -10.54 8.86 -45.18
C GLN A 115 -11.44 8.44 -46.36
N ALA A 116 -12.02 7.22 -46.34
CA ALA A 116 -12.99 6.73 -47.32
C ALA A 116 -14.45 6.74 -46.84
N GLY A 117 -14.76 7.32 -45.66
CA GLY A 117 -16.12 7.62 -45.23
C GLY A 117 -16.74 6.58 -44.29
N THR A 118 -17.16 7.09 -43.11
CA THR A 118 -18.05 6.50 -42.09
C THR A 118 -17.52 5.30 -41.28
N ALA A 119 -17.04 5.56 -40.06
CA ALA A 119 -17.62 5.04 -38.81
C ALA A 119 -16.75 5.46 -37.61
N ALA A 120 -17.35 6.19 -36.64
CA ALA A 120 -16.71 6.52 -35.37
C ALA A 120 -16.38 5.25 -34.59
N ALA A 121 -15.16 4.72 -34.79
CA ALA A 121 -14.56 3.79 -33.87
C ALA A 121 -14.22 4.59 -32.61
N SER A 122 -14.93 4.35 -31.52
CA SER A 122 -14.51 4.78 -30.19
C SER A 122 -13.20 4.04 -29.87
N GLY A 123 -12.07 4.58 -30.34
CA GLY A 123 -10.73 4.08 -30.07
C GLY A 123 -10.54 3.99 -28.56
N LEU A 124 -10.49 2.77 -28.04
CA LEU A 124 -10.23 2.53 -26.63
C LEU A 124 -8.73 2.70 -26.41
N THR A 125 -8.30 3.94 -26.20
CA THR A 125 -6.94 4.23 -25.75
C THR A 125 -6.75 3.67 -24.34
N LEU A 126 -5.73 2.84 -24.16
CA LEU A 126 -5.34 2.36 -22.83
C LEU A 126 -4.78 3.53 -21.99
N PRO A 127 -5.08 3.61 -20.69
CA PRO A 127 -4.66 4.74 -19.87
C PRO A 127 -3.13 4.81 -19.72
N ALA A 128 -2.57 6.00 -19.83
CA ALA A 128 -1.13 6.20 -19.62
C ALA A 128 -0.71 6.04 -18.14
N SER A 129 -1.66 6.23 -17.21
CA SER A 129 -1.44 6.03 -15.78
C SER A 129 -2.75 5.74 -15.03
N ILE A 130 -2.65 4.92 -13.99
CA ILE A 130 -3.77 4.52 -13.14
C ILE A 130 -3.41 4.82 -11.69
N ALA A 131 -4.21 5.65 -11.01
CA ALA A 131 -4.06 5.88 -9.59
C ALA A 131 -5.01 4.96 -8.80
N TYR A 132 -4.46 4.18 -7.87
CA TYR A 132 -5.20 3.21 -7.05
C TYR A 132 -5.13 3.55 -5.57
N PHE A 133 -6.26 3.97 -5.00
CA PHE A 133 -6.32 4.42 -3.61
C PHE A 133 -6.86 3.31 -2.72
N SER A 134 -6.14 3.00 -1.64
CA SER A 134 -6.63 2.14 -0.56
C SER A 134 -6.12 2.66 0.78
N MET A 135 -6.91 2.42 1.82
CA MET A 135 -6.47 2.68 3.20
C MET A 135 -5.52 1.60 3.68
N GLU A 136 -5.46 0.44 3.02
CA GLU A 136 -4.66 -0.70 3.48
C GLU A 136 -4.05 -1.45 2.29
N PHE A 137 -2.86 -2.00 2.50
CA PHE A 137 -2.13 -2.82 1.55
C PHE A 137 -1.39 -3.94 2.29
N GLY A 138 -1.82 -5.18 2.08
CA GLY A 138 -1.18 -6.38 2.62
C GLY A 138 -0.22 -6.96 1.59
N ILE A 139 1.01 -6.42 1.56
CA ILE A 139 2.04 -6.84 0.60
C ILE A 139 2.91 -7.97 1.16
N ALA A 140 3.48 -7.72 2.34
CA ALA A 140 4.40 -8.57 3.08
C ALA A 140 4.33 -8.20 4.57
N GLU A 141 4.64 -9.15 5.46
CA GLU A 141 4.60 -8.92 6.91
C GLU A 141 5.55 -7.81 7.38
N VAL A 142 6.65 -7.59 6.66
CA VAL A 142 7.64 -6.54 6.94
C VAL A 142 7.05 -5.13 6.82
N LEU A 143 5.99 -4.96 6.01
CA LEU A 143 5.29 -3.69 5.84
C LEU A 143 3.87 -3.83 6.38
N PRO A 144 3.66 -3.71 7.70
CA PRO A 144 2.38 -3.96 8.36
C PRO A 144 1.40 -2.81 8.13
N ASN A 145 0.92 -2.68 6.90
CA ASN A 145 0.02 -1.64 6.41
C ASN A 145 -1.39 -2.16 6.13
N TYR A 146 -1.87 -3.14 6.90
CA TYR A 146 -3.19 -3.74 6.74
C TYR A 146 -3.67 -4.38 8.04
N SER A 147 -4.98 -4.65 8.11
CA SER A 147 -5.68 -5.25 9.26
C SER A 147 -6.56 -6.44 8.88
N GLY A 148 -6.88 -6.61 7.59
CA GLY A 148 -7.77 -7.68 7.14
C GLY A 148 -7.81 -7.90 5.63
N GLY A 149 -8.83 -8.63 5.16
CA GLY A 149 -8.91 -9.13 3.79
C GLY A 149 -8.96 -8.06 2.69
N LEU A 150 -9.45 -6.85 2.97
CA LEU A 150 -9.41 -5.74 2.00
C LEU A 150 -7.97 -5.30 1.71
N GLY A 151 -7.13 -5.25 2.75
CA GLY A 151 -5.71 -4.94 2.58
C GLY A 151 -4.99 -6.02 1.78
N ILE A 152 -5.26 -7.30 2.06
CA ILE A 152 -4.72 -8.43 1.27
C ILE A 152 -5.12 -8.29 -0.20
N LEU A 153 -6.40 -8.09 -0.49
CA LEU A 153 -6.88 -7.91 -1.87
C LEU A 153 -6.22 -6.71 -2.56
N ALA A 154 -6.10 -5.58 -1.86
CA ALA A 154 -5.41 -4.41 -2.40
C ALA A 154 -3.93 -4.70 -2.69
N GLY A 155 -3.28 -5.54 -1.86
CA GLY A 155 -1.91 -5.98 -2.09
C GLY A 155 -1.78 -6.92 -3.29
N ASP A 156 -2.67 -7.90 -3.42
CA ASP A 156 -2.71 -8.83 -4.55
C ASP A 156 -2.99 -8.11 -5.87
N HIS A 157 -3.84 -7.07 -5.85
CA HIS A 157 -4.01 -6.18 -7.00
C HIS A 157 -2.69 -5.53 -7.42
N LEU A 158 -1.83 -5.14 -6.47
CA LEU A 158 -0.55 -4.52 -6.82
C LEU A 158 0.43 -5.53 -7.40
N LYS A 159 0.47 -6.75 -6.83
CA LYS A 159 1.29 -7.85 -7.36
C LYS A 159 0.87 -8.21 -8.79
N ALA A 160 -0.43 -8.42 -9.01
CA ALA A 160 -0.97 -8.69 -10.34
C ALA A 160 -0.74 -7.54 -11.33
N ALA A 161 -0.94 -6.28 -10.89
CA ALA A 161 -0.67 -5.11 -11.71
C ALA A 161 0.81 -5.03 -12.11
N SER A 162 1.71 -5.36 -11.19
CA SER A 162 3.14 -5.43 -11.43
C SER A 162 3.48 -6.50 -12.48
N ASP A 163 2.94 -7.73 -12.33
CA ASP A 163 3.20 -8.84 -13.25
C ASP A 163 2.60 -8.64 -14.65
N LEU A 164 1.52 -7.85 -14.75
CA LEU A 164 0.92 -7.45 -16.03
C LEU A 164 1.57 -6.21 -16.67
N GLY A 165 2.41 -5.49 -15.91
CA GLY A 165 3.01 -4.23 -16.34
C GLY A 165 2.04 -3.06 -16.44
N LEU A 166 0.96 -3.06 -15.66
CA LEU A 166 0.02 -1.93 -15.62
C LEU A 166 0.74 -0.66 -15.16
N PRO A 167 0.44 0.53 -15.72
CA PRO A 167 1.02 1.81 -15.30
C PRO A 167 0.34 2.33 -14.03
N LEU A 168 0.29 1.49 -12.99
CA LEU A 168 -0.44 1.72 -11.76
C LEU A 168 0.47 2.36 -10.70
N ILE A 169 -0.02 3.41 -10.07
CA ILE A 169 0.56 4.06 -8.90
C ILE A 169 -0.44 3.89 -7.75
N ALA A 170 -0.02 3.20 -6.69
CA ALA A 170 -0.86 3.01 -5.53
C ALA A 170 -0.65 4.15 -4.52
N VAL A 171 -1.71 4.56 -3.84
CA VAL A 171 -1.67 5.62 -2.83
C VAL A 171 -2.39 5.16 -1.58
N GLY A 172 -1.71 5.26 -0.44
CA GLY A 172 -2.24 4.96 0.88
C GLY A 172 -1.63 5.86 1.95
N LEU A 173 -1.85 5.50 3.22
CA LEU A 173 -1.27 6.19 4.36
C LEU A 173 -0.17 5.34 4.98
N TYR A 174 0.87 5.98 5.52
CA TYR A 174 1.87 5.32 6.34
C TYR A 174 1.39 5.29 7.79
N TYR A 175 0.95 4.13 8.29
CA TYR A 175 0.58 3.99 9.71
C TYR A 175 1.77 3.66 10.57
N ARG A 176 2.17 4.60 11.43
CA ARG A 176 3.35 4.46 12.28
C ARG A 176 3.32 3.25 13.20
N SER A 177 2.15 2.93 13.76
CA SER A 177 2.00 1.76 14.61
C SER A 177 1.41 0.55 13.88
N GLY A 178 1.27 0.62 12.56
CA GLY A 178 0.60 -0.40 11.76
C GLY A 178 -0.77 -0.78 12.32
N TYR A 179 -1.02 -2.10 12.35
CA TYR A 179 -2.08 -2.73 13.13
C TYR A 179 -1.51 -3.38 14.40
N PHE A 180 -2.36 -3.72 15.37
CA PHE A 180 -1.88 -4.30 16.62
C PHE A 180 -1.31 -5.69 16.43
N ARG A 181 -0.31 -6.04 17.26
CA ARG A 181 0.08 -7.43 17.51
C ARG A 181 -0.75 -7.97 18.66
N GLN A 182 -1.46 -9.07 18.38
CA GLN A 182 -2.27 -9.78 19.35
C GLN A 182 -1.41 -10.80 20.09
N SER A 183 -1.51 -10.81 21.42
CA SER A 183 -1.05 -11.92 22.25
C SER A 183 -2.18 -12.34 23.19
N LEU A 184 -2.14 -13.57 23.68
CA LEU A 184 -3.05 -14.06 24.72
C LEU A 184 -2.30 -14.11 26.04
N THR A 185 -2.92 -13.61 27.10
CA THR A 185 -2.43 -13.85 28.47
C THR A 185 -2.62 -15.32 28.83
N ALA A 186 -1.98 -15.76 29.92
CA ALA A 186 -2.16 -17.13 30.44
C ALA A 186 -3.64 -17.46 30.73
N ASP A 187 -4.45 -16.46 31.05
CA ASP A 187 -5.89 -16.56 31.30
C ASP A 187 -6.76 -16.47 30.03
N GLY A 188 -6.14 -16.44 28.84
CA GLY A 188 -6.83 -16.39 27.55
C GLY A 188 -7.36 -15.01 27.16
N TRP A 189 -6.96 -13.94 27.85
CA TRP A 189 -7.35 -12.57 27.49
C TRP A 189 -6.50 -12.01 26.37
N GLN A 190 -7.14 -11.33 25.43
CA GLN A 190 -6.45 -10.60 24.38
C GLN A 190 -5.68 -9.41 24.96
N GLN A 191 -4.40 -9.34 24.61
CA GLN A 191 -3.54 -8.20 24.85
C GLN A 191 -3.04 -7.67 23.49
N GLU A 192 -3.05 -6.35 23.35
CA GLU A 192 -2.68 -5.66 22.13
C GLU A 192 -1.41 -4.84 22.34
N THR A 193 -0.46 -4.98 21.44
CA THR A 193 0.74 -4.14 21.40
C THR A 193 0.84 -3.39 20.08
N TYR A 194 1.24 -2.12 20.16
CA TYR A 194 1.33 -1.20 19.01
C TYR A 194 2.77 -0.68 18.92
N PRO A 195 3.72 -1.49 18.43
CA PRO A 195 5.09 -1.03 18.28
C PRO A 195 5.16 0.12 17.28
N SER A 196 5.91 1.17 17.59
CA SER A 196 6.23 2.21 16.60
C SER A 196 7.20 1.64 15.58
N LEU A 197 6.84 1.74 14.31
CA LEU A 197 7.71 1.42 13.20
C LEU A 197 8.68 2.57 12.96
N ASP A 198 9.94 2.24 12.69
CA ASP A 198 10.92 3.17 12.15
C ASP A 198 10.92 3.02 10.62
N PRO A 199 10.47 4.02 9.84
CA PRO A 199 10.43 3.90 8.38
C PRO A 199 11.80 3.66 7.76
N HIS A 200 12.89 4.04 8.43
CA HIS A 200 14.26 3.77 7.93
C HIS A 200 14.67 2.30 8.04
N GLY A 201 13.98 1.52 8.88
CA GLY A 201 14.15 0.07 8.99
C GLY A 201 13.16 -0.73 8.16
N LEU A 202 12.35 -0.07 7.33
CA LEU A 202 11.41 -0.70 6.40
C LEU A 202 11.94 -0.62 4.96
N PRO A 203 11.40 -1.43 4.02
CA PRO A 203 11.70 -1.31 2.59
C PRO A 203 11.01 -0.07 1.99
N LEU A 204 11.31 1.10 2.56
CA LEU A 204 10.79 2.41 2.20
C LEU A 204 11.93 3.34 1.86
N ARG A 205 11.69 4.19 0.86
CA ARG A 205 12.54 5.36 0.57
C ARG A 205 11.72 6.62 0.69
N LEU A 206 12.32 7.67 1.23
CA LEU A 206 11.68 8.99 1.23
C LEU A 206 11.68 9.52 -0.21
N LEU A 207 10.54 10.02 -0.68
CA LEU A 207 10.49 10.72 -1.96
C LEU A 207 11.07 12.12 -1.76
N THR A 208 12.11 12.45 -2.51
CA THR A 208 12.79 13.74 -2.45
C THR A 208 12.80 14.43 -3.81
N HIS A 209 12.90 15.75 -3.79
CA HIS A 209 13.28 16.55 -4.94
C HIS A 209 14.74 16.23 -5.34
N SER A 210 15.17 16.74 -6.50
CA SER A 210 16.56 16.63 -6.94
C SER A 210 17.56 17.29 -5.98
N SER A 211 17.12 18.25 -5.16
CA SER A 211 17.92 18.86 -4.09
C SER A 211 18.17 17.96 -2.88
N GLY A 212 17.41 16.85 -2.76
CA GLY A 212 17.41 15.99 -1.57
C GLY A 212 16.33 16.35 -0.54
N ASP A 213 15.61 17.45 -0.73
CA ASP A 213 14.51 17.85 0.18
C ASP A 213 13.30 16.94 0.01
N PRO A 214 12.56 16.59 1.09
CA PRO A 214 11.37 15.76 1.00
C PRO A 214 10.28 16.40 0.14
N VAL A 215 9.66 15.62 -0.75
CA VAL A 215 8.45 16.03 -1.45
C VAL A 215 7.29 16.09 -0.46
N LEU A 216 6.64 17.26 -0.38
CA LEU A 216 5.46 17.47 0.45
C LEU A 216 4.21 17.65 -0.42
N VAL A 217 3.13 16.99 -0.03
CA VAL A 217 1.79 17.25 -0.57
C VAL A 217 0.96 18.03 0.43
N GLU A 218 0.20 19.01 -0.07
CA GLU A 218 -0.72 19.81 0.74
C GLU A 218 -2.16 19.32 0.53
N LEU A 219 -2.81 18.99 1.64
CA LEU A 219 -4.19 18.52 1.68
C LEU A 219 -5.02 19.59 2.41
N ALA A 220 -6.00 20.14 1.71
CA ALA A 220 -7.01 20.99 2.32
C ALA A 220 -7.94 20.12 3.19
N LEU A 221 -8.07 20.50 4.45
CA LEU A 221 -8.99 19.89 5.41
C LEU A 221 -10.20 20.82 5.64
N PRO A 222 -11.28 20.33 6.28
CA PRO A 222 -12.36 21.19 6.75
C PRO A 222 -11.85 22.34 7.64
N ASP A 223 -12.69 23.37 7.81
CA ASP A 223 -12.40 24.56 8.63
C ASP A 223 -11.17 25.35 8.19
N SER A 224 -10.81 25.28 6.90
CA SER A 224 -9.62 25.91 6.31
C SER A 224 -8.29 25.38 6.85
N ALA A 225 -8.29 24.28 7.58
CA ALA A 225 -7.06 23.64 8.03
C ALA A 225 -6.28 23.07 6.83
N GLN A 226 -4.94 23.04 6.96
CA GLN A 226 -4.05 22.47 5.96
C GLN A 226 -3.20 21.39 6.60
N LEU A 227 -3.10 20.26 5.92
CA LEU A 227 -2.24 19.14 6.30
C LEU A 227 -1.15 19.01 5.26
N ARG A 228 0.11 19.00 5.70
CA ARG A 228 1.23 18.60 4.86
C ARG A 228 1.56 17.14 5.08
N ALA A 229 1.86 16.39 4.04
CA ALA A 229 2.35 15.03 4.19
C ALA A 229 3.60 14.83 3.35
N ARG A 230 4.62 14.23 3.96
CA ARG A 230 5.75 13.66 3.21
C ARG A 230 5.35 12.32 2.61
N ILE A 231 6.09 11.86 1.62
CA ILE A 231 5.77 10.62 0.90
C ILE A 231 6.88 9.59 1.08
N TRP A 232 6.54 8.45 1.65
CA TRP A 232 7.37 7.24 1.61
C TRP A 232 6.97 6.40 0.41
N VAL A 233 7.95 5.84 -0.30
CA VAL A 233 7.71 4.96 -1.45
C VAL A 233 8.12 3.54 -1.07
N ALA A 234 7.16 2.62 -1.13
CA ALA A 234 7.41 1.18 -1.16
C ALA A 234 7.35 0.71 -2.61
N GLN A 235 8.37 -0.01 -3.08
CA GLN A 235 8.38 -0.50 -4.45
C GLN A 235 7.82 -1.93 -4.49
N VAL A 236 6.61 -2.11 -5.04
CA VAL A 236 5.93 -3.41 -5.16
C VAL A 236 6.14 -3.94 -6.57
N GLY A 237 7.29 -4.59 -6.80
CA GLY A 237 7.72 -4.94 -8.15
C GLY A 237 7.86 -3.68 -9.01
N ARG A 238 7.01 -3.52 -10.01
CA ARG A 238 6.93 -2.35 -10.90
C ARG A 238 6.04 -1.23 -10.35
N VAL A 239 5.15 -1.55 -9.40
CA VAL A 239 4.16 -0.59 -8.89
C VAL A 239 4.74 0.22 -7.73
N PRO A 240 4.87 1.55 -7.85
CA PRO A 240 5.18 2.39 -6.70
C PRO A 240 3.94 2.54 -5.82
N LEU A 241 4.08 2.19 -4.54
CA LEU A 241 3.11 2.45 -3.48
C LEU A 241 3.56 3.68 -2.68
N LEU A 242 2.82 4.78 -2.84
CA LEU A 242 3.02 6.04 -2.14
C LEU A 242 2.27 6.01 -0.80
N LEU A 243 3.01 6.10 0.31
CA LEU A 243 2.47 6.12 1.66
C LEU A 243 2.65 7.51 2.26
N LEU A 244 1.52 8.21 2.46
CA LEU A 244 1.51 9.57 2.99
C LEU A 244 1.72 9.55 4.52
N ASP A 245 2.64 10.38 5.00
CA ASP A 245 2.96 10.51 6.43
C ASP A 245 2.82 11.98 6.87
N SER A 246 1.94 12.20 7.84
CA SER A 246 1.63 13.52 8.40
C SER A 246 2.50 13.90 9.61
N ASP A 247 3.27 12.98 10.19
CA ASP A 247 4.12 13.33 11.32
C ASP A 247 5.41 14.00 10.86
N ILE A 248 5.28 15.26 10.53
CA ILE A 248 6.36 16.16 10.16
C ILE A 248 6.31 17.43 11.02
N PRO A 249 7.46 18.06 11.33
CA PRO A 249 7.51 19.27 12.17
C PRO A 249 6.67 20.45 11.67
N GLU A 250 6.41 20.52 10.36
CA GLU A 250 5.66 21.58 9.68
C GLU A 250 4.16 21.56 10.01
N ASN A 251 3.64 20.43 10.50
CA ASN A 251 2.27 20.32 10.92
C ASN A 251 2.08 20.68 12.39
N GLU A 252 0.90 21.19 12.73
CA GLU A 252 0.42 21.30 14.10
C GLU A 252 0.40 19.92 14.79
N HIS A 253 0.63 19.89 16.09
CA HIS A 253 0.77 18.64 16.85
C HIS A 253 -0.45 17.71 16.72
N GLU A 254 -1.66 18.27 16.61
CA GLU A 254 -2.89 17.48 16.43
C GLU A 254 -2.92 16.77 15.07
N LEU A 255 -2.45 17.45 14.03
CA LEU A 255 -2.46 16.96 12.65
C LEU A 255 -1.39 15.89 12.39
N ARG A 256 -0.30 15.89 13.15
CA ARG A 256 0.73 14.83 13.07
C ARG A 256 0.21 13.43 13.42
N SER A 257 -0.84 13.37 14.24
CA SER A 257 -1.42 12.10 14.69
C SER A 257 -2.40 11.47 13.69
N VAL A 258 -2.68 12.16 12.58
CA VAL A 258 -3.62 11.69 11.54
C VAL A 258 -3.19 10.35 10.97
N THR A 259 -1.89 10.10 10.83
CA THR A 259 -1.31 8.85 10.31
C THR A 259 -0.72 7.96 11.42
N ASP A 260 -1.17 8.10 12.67
CA ASP A 260 -0.63 7.31 13.80
C ASP A 260 -0.98 5.82 13.70
N ARG A 261 -2.28 5.51 13.50
CA ARG A 261 -2.82 4.14 13.55
C ARG A 261 -3.86 3.87 12.47
N LEU A 262 -3.82 2.65 11.94
CA LEU A 262 -4.89 2.11 11.12
C LEU A 262 -6.11 1.84 12.03
N TYR A 263 -7.23 2.50 11.75
CA TYR A 263 -8.49 2.41 12.53
C TYR A 263 -8.35 2.71 14.04
N GLY A 264 -7.58 3.74 14.41
CA GLY A 264 -7.49 4.17 15.81
C GLY A 264 -8.87 4.52 16.40
N VAL A 265 -9.19 3.96 17.57
CA VAL A 265 -10.40 4.33 18.33
C VAL A 265 -10.27 5.79 18.79
N THR A 266 -11.18 6.65 18.35
CA THR A 266 -11.36 7.97 18.95
C THR A 266 -11.90 7.80 20.37
N ARG A 267 -11.05 7.89 21.39
CA ARG A 267 -11.53 8.19 22.74
C ARG A 267 -12.00 9.64 22.74
N ASN A 268 -13.30 9.83 22.92
CA ASN A 268 -13.94 11.14 22.94
C ASN A 268 -13.56 11.87 24.24
N THR A 269 -12.34 12.41 24.30
CA THR A 269 -11.87 13.25 25.39
C THR A 269 -11.94 14.71 24.95
N GLY A 270 -13.14 15.30 24.99
CA GLY A 270 -13.43 16.75 25.15
C GLY A 270 -12.71 17.80 24.28
N SER A 271 -11.89 17.40 23.32
CA SER A 271 -11.11 18.25 22.42
C SER A 271 -11.32 17.70 21.01
N SER A 272 -11.65 18.57 20.06
CA SER A 272 -11.98 18.20 18.68
C SER A 272 -10.76 17.62 17.97
N ARG A 273 -10.44 16.35 18.20
CA ARG A 273 -9.40 15.64 17.46
C ARG A 273 -9.92 15.31 16.07
N ARG A 274 -9.35 15.96 15.07
CA ARG A 274 -9.65 15.74 13.65
C ARG A 274 -9.07 14.40 13.21
N SER A 275 -9.93 13.39 13.04
CA SER A 275 -9.60 12.14 12.35
C SER A 275 -10.02 12.23 10.88
N TRP A 276 -9.37 11.47 10.00
CA TRP A 276 -9.97 11.19 8.68
C TRP A 276 -11.35 10.55 8.85
N PRO A 277 -12.28 10.72 7.89
CA PRO A 277 -13.60 10.07 7.93
C PRO A 277 -13.45 8.55 7.70
N ALA A 278 -12.96 7.84 8.71
CA ALA A 278 -12.74 6.40 8.68
C ALA A 278 -12.91 5.79 10.08
N SER A 279 -13.99 6.16 10.77
CA SER A 279 -14.48 5.39 11.92
C SER A 279 -15.27 4.19 11.41
N VAL A 280 -14.59 3.12 11.03
CA VAL A 280 -15.18 1.79 10.87
C VAL A 280 -14.77 0.96 12.09
N GLY A 281 -15.61 0.96 13.11
CA GLY A 281 -15.40 0.13 14.29
C GLY A 281 -15.59 -1.35 13.95
N TYR A 282 -14.53 -2.14 14.07
CA TYR A 282 -14.64 -3.59 14.24
C TYR A 282 -15.00 -3.87 15.71
N GLY A 283 -16.30 -3.95 16.00
CA GLY A 283 -16.76 -4.50 17.28
C GLY A 283 -16.59 -6.02 17.29
N GLN A 284 -15.50 -6.53 17.86
CA GLN A 284 -15.49 -7.92 18.31
C GLN A 284 -16.32 -7.99 19.59
N SER A 285 -17.46 -8.69 19.54
CA SER A 285 -18.26 -8.92 20.74
C SER A 285 -17.47 -9.83 21.68
N ALA A 286 -16.99 -9.30 22.79
CA ALA A 286 -16.66 -10.12 23.95
C ALA A 286 -17.97 -10.78 24.43
N ARG A 287 -18.16 -12.07 24.11
CA ARG A 287 -19.20 -12.88 24.76
C ARG A 287 -18.62 -13.49 26.03
N SER A 288 -19.12 -13.03 27.17
CA SER A 288 -19.07 -13.78 28.42
C SER A 288 -19.76 -15.14 28.25
N PRO A 289 -19.29 -16.22 28.90
CA PRO A 289 -19.92 -17.53 28.76
C PRO A 289 -21.21 -17.61 29.58
N PRO A 290 -22.35 -18.04 29.01
CA PRO A 290 -23.45 -18.53 29.82
C PRO A 290 -23.22 -20.00 30.19
N SER A 291 -23.30 -20.28 31.48
CA SER A 291 -23.37 -21.62 32.04
C SER A 291 -24.66 -22.35 31.63
N ARG A 292 -24.52 -23.67 31.42
CA ARG A 292 -25.55 -24.74 31.41
C ARG A 292 -26.29 -25.02 30.08
N GLY A 293 -25.96 -26.22 29.54
CA GLY A 293 -26.89 -27.31 29.25
C GLY A 293 -27.91 -27.15 28.11
N CYS A 294 -27.67 -27.82 26.98
CA CYS A 294 -28.60 -28.77 26.34
C CYS A 294 -28.05 -29.31 25.00
N ARG A 295 -28.44 -30.55 24.68
CA ARG A 295 -27.98 -31.41 23.57
C ARG A 295 -28.44 -30.96 22.17
N PRO A 296 -27.81 -31.44 21.07
CA PRO A 296 -28.10 -31.00 19.70
C PRO A 296 -29.13 -31.90 18.98
N ARG A 297 -29.95 -31.32 18.09
CA ARG A 297 -30.63 -32.03 16.98
C ARG A 297 -30.88 -31.11 15.77
N GLY A 298 -30.49 -31.61 14.59
CA GLY A 298 -31.30 -31.62 13.35
C GLY A 298 -31.38 -30.36 12.48
N LEU A 299 -30.53 -30.33 11.44
CA LEU A 299 -30.76 -30.14 9.98
C LEU A 299 -32.00 -29.36 9.40
N PRO A 300 -31.91 -28.88 8.14
CA PRO A 300 -32.41 -27.58 7.68
C PRO A 300 -33.69 -27.65 6.82
N HIS A 301 -34.35 -26.50 6.59
CA HIS A 301 -35.11 -26.28 5.35
C HIS A 301 -35.40 -24.80 5.02
N GLU A 302 -35.72 -24.64 3.73
CA GLU A 302 -35.73 -23.47 2.84
C GLU A 302 -36.82 -22.39 2.99
N ARG A 303 -36.54 -21.26 2.31
CA ARG A 303 -37.39 -20.36 1.48
C ARG A 303 -38.68 -19.76 2.07
N GLY A 304 -38.81 -18.44 1.90
CA GLY A 304 -40.09 -17.74 1.96
C GLY A 304 -40.00 -16.25 1.63
N SER A 305 -40.08 -15.93 0.34
CA SER A 305 -40.28 -14.57 -0.18
C SER A 305 -41.59 -13.95 0.30
N ARG A 306 -41.56 -12.70 0.79
CA ARG A 306 -42.68 -11.75 0.69
C ARG A 306 -42.16 -10.31 0.55
N ARG A 307 -42.47 -9.69 -0.59
CA ARG A 307 -42.49 -8.22 -0.81
C ARG A 307 -43.93 -7.74 -0.66
N VAL A 308 -44.15 -6.57 -0.05
CA VAL A 308 -44.99 -5.43 -0.54
C VAL A 308 -44.59 -4.14 0.26
N PRO A 309 -45.03 -2.89 -0.06
CA PRO A 309 -44.13 -1.84 -0.52
C PRO A 309 -44.22 -0.49 0.23
N GLY A 310 -43.32 0.44 -0.11
CA GLY A 310 -43.60 1.88 -0.14
C GLY A 310 -43.28 2.69 1.13
N SER A 311 -42.24 3.52 1.07
CA SER A 311 -42.41 4.98 0.86
C SER A 311 -41.14 5.78 1.19
N ARG A 312 -40.99 6.88 0.43
CA ARG A 312 -40.14 8.07 0.63
C ARG A 312 -38.66 7.96 0.31
N THR A 313 -38.39 8.26 -0.96
CA THR A 313 -37.14 8.81 -1.50
C THR A 313 -36.87 10.19 -0.90
N HIS A 314 -35.74 10.34 -0.20
CA HIS A 314 -35.07 11.63 -0.01
C HIS A 314 -34.04 11.82 -1.13
N PRO A 315 -33.86 13.04 -1.68
CA PRO A 315 -32.86 13.29 -2.70
C PRO A 315 -31.48 13.26 -2.02
N GLY A 316 -30.71 12.21 -2.28
CA GLY A 316 -29.32 12.11 -1.88
C GLY A 316 -28.47 13.07 -2.68
N THR A 317 -27.99 14.12 -2.03
CA THR A 317 -26.93 14.99 -2.53
C THR A 317 -25.68 14.14 -2.71
N HIS A 318 -25.33 13.81 -3.95
CA HIS A 318 -24.06 13.17 -4.27
C HIS A 318 -22.92 14.18 -4.03
N HIS A 319 -22.32 14.17 -2.84
CA HIS A 319 -21.03 14.83 -2.65
C HIS A 319 -19.96 14.05 -3.44
N ARG A 320 -19.56 14.61 -4.59
CA ARG A 320 -18.33 14.21 -5.29
C ARG A 320 -17.15 14.52 -4.38
N PHE A 321 -16.59 13.51 -3.71
CA PHE A 321 -15.30 13.63 -3.06
C PHE A 321 -14.21 13.59 -4.14
N GLY A 322 -13.79 14.76 -4.60
CA GLY A 322 -12.56 14.92 -5.36
C GLY A 322 -11.41 15.21 -4.39
N ILE A 323 -10.42 14.34 -4.31
CA ILE A 323 -9.15 14.69 -3.66
C ILE A 323 -8.42 15.65 -4.61
N GLY A 324 -8.53 16.95 -4.35
CA GLY A 324 -7.76 17.97 -5.06
C GLY A 324 -6.33 17.99 -4.54
N LEU A 325 -5.44 17.20 -5.15
CA LEU A 325 -4.01 17.29 -4.88
C LEU A 325 -3.46 18.57 -5.54
N ARG A 326 -3.01 19.52 -4.73
CA ARG A 326 -2.20 20.65 -5.21
C ARG A 326 -0.73 20.27 -5.02
N TYR A 327 0.05 20.36 -6.09
CA TYR A 327 1.51 20.26 -6.01
C TYR A 327 2.12 21.58 -6.47
N ARG A 328 3.27 21.93 -5.90
CA ARG A 328 4.06 23.09 -6.28
C ARG A 328 5.35 22.55 -6.89
N ALA A 329 5.54 22.74 -8.19
CA ALA A 329 6.84 22.54 -8.82
C ALA A 329 7.72 23.78 -8.56
N ASP A 330 9.03 23.56 -8.40
CA ASP A 330 9.99 24.59 -7.99
C ASP A 330 9.86 25.89 -8.81
N GLY A 331 9.67 27.00 -8.09
CA GLY A 331 9.73 28.37 -8.64
C GLY A 331 8.52 28.86 -9.45
N GLY A 332 7.47 28.04 -9.66
CA GLY A 332 6.31 28.41 -10.47
C GLY A 332 5.03 28.74 -9.68
N ALA A 333 4.16 29.58 -10.27
CA ALA A 333 2.83 29.90 -9.75
C ALA A 333 1.95 28.64 -9.58
N VAL A 334 1.02 28.67 -8.62
CA VAL A 334 0.04 27.59 -8.37
C VAL A 334 -0.79 27.37 -9.64
N GLN A 335 -0.53 26.28 -10.36
CA GLN A 335 -1.32 25.93 -11.54
C GLN A 335 -2.61 25.22 -11.13
N HIS A 336 -3.75 25.76 -11.57
CA HIS A 336 -5.05 25.13 -11.46
C HIS A 336 -5.32 24.27 -12.70
N GLY A 337 -4.99 22.98 -12.63
CA GLY A 337 -5.35 22.01 -13.67
C GLY A 337 -6.65 21.29 -13.33
N VAL A 338 -7.75 21.60 -14.03
CA VAL A 338 -8.94 20.73 -14.05
C VAL A 338 -8.66 19.61 -15.06
N HIS A 339 -8.17 18.48 -14.59
CA HIS A 339 -7.98 17.29 -15.44
C HIS A 339 -9.24 16.41 -15.38
N HIS A 340 -9.76 16.02 -16.54
CA HIS A 340 -10.85 15.05 -16.63
C HIS A 340 -10.37 13.66 -16.23
N ALA A 341 -10.50 13.31 -14.95
CA ALA A 341 -10.25 11.95 -14.45
C ALA A 341 -11.56 11.16 -14.42
N HIS A 342 -11.54 9.91 -14.92
CA HIS A 342 -12.66 8.98 -14.75
C HIS A 342 -12.47 8.22 -13.43
N SER A 343 -13.40 8.38 -12.49
CA SER A 343 -13.36 7.70 -11.18
C SER A 343 -14.27 6.47 -11.15
N GLY A 344 -13.72 5.29 -10.83
CA GLY A 344 -14.46 4.10 -10.45
C GLY A 344 -14.36 3.86 -8.94
N ALA A 345 -15.44 3.41 -8.30
CA ALA A 345 -15.43 3.04 -6.88
C ALA A 345 -15.96 1.62 -6.70
N SER A 346 -15.23 0.79 -5.96
CA SER A 346 -15.67 -0.57 -5.63
C SER A 346 -16.48 -0.57 -4.33
N ARG A 347 -17.52 -1.40 -4.26
CA ARG A 347 -18.29 -1.65 -3.03
C ARG A 347 -18.10 -3.10 -2.64
N TYR A 348 -17.59 -3.33 -1.43
CA TYR A 348 -17.24 -4.66 -0.94
C TYR A 348 -18.19 -5.20 0.14
N ARG A 349 -19.19 -4.40 0.57
CA ARG A 349 -20.24 -4.88 1.48
C ARG A 349 -21.63 -4.67 0.90
N PRO A 350 -22.57 -5.61 1.14
CA PRO A 350 -23.98 -5.44 0.82
C PRO A 350 -24.75 -4.50 1.79
N VAL A 351 -24.06 -3.90 2.78
CA VAL A 351 -24.64 -3.07 3.85
C VAL A 351 -24.18 -1.61 3.67
N PRO A 352 -25.03 -0.58 3.90
CA PRO A 352 -24.62 0.82 3.79
C PRO A 352 -23.43 1.13 4.71
N GLY A 353 -22.33 1.66 4.15
CA GLY A 353 -21.15 2.10 4.92
C GLY A 353 -19.80 1.57 4.44
N GLY A 354 -19.75 0.61 3.50
CA GLY A 354 -18.50 0.07 2.95
C GLY A 354 -18.18 0.60 1.55
N HIS A 355 -17.51 1.75 1.45
CA HIS A 355 -16.81 2.13 0.23
C HIS A 355 -15.36 1.68 0.35
N GLY A 356 -14.89 0.83 -0.56
CA GLY A 356 -13.53 0.28 -0.52
C GLY A 356 -12.91 0.40 -1.90
N ALA A 357 -11.73 1.02 -1.95
CA ALA A 357 -10.95 1.31 -3.15
C ALA A 357 -11.61 2.21 -4.20
N ALA A 358 -10.90 3.28 -4.57
CA ALA A 358 -11.26 4.15 -5.69
C ALA A 358 -10.14 4.09 -6.74
N LEU A 359 -10.54 3.85 -7.99
CA LEU A 359 -9.69 3.84 -9.17
C LEU A 359 -9.87 5.16 -9.91
N LEU A 360 -8.81 5.93 -10.09
CA LEU A 360 -8.82 7.13 -10.92
C LEU A 360 -8.00 6.85 -12.19
N ARG A 361 -8.65 6.94 -13.35
CA ARG A 361 -8.01 6.86 -14.66
C ARG A 361 -7.73 8.27 -15.17
N ARG A 362 -6.50 8.49 -15.66
CA ARG A 362 -6.13 9.70 -16.42
C ARG A 362 -5.95 9.34 -17.88
#